data_AF-A0A518FKN1-F1
#
_entry.id   AF-A0A518FKN1-F1
#
_cell.length_a   1.000
_cell.length_b   1.000
_cell.length_c   1.000
_cell.angle_alpha   90.00
_cell.angle_beta   90.00
_cell.angle_gamma   90.00
#
_symmetry.space_group_name_H-M   'P 1'
#
loop_
_entity.id
_entity.type
_entity.pdbx_description
1 polymer ?
#
loop_
_entity_poly.entity_id
_entity_poly.type
_entity_poly.pdbx_seq_one_letter_code
_entity_poly.pdbx_strand_id
1 'polypeptide(L)'
;MTGQPFREVVGPLPGERDFDPHEGDLDAQVAWRNFGGLTLGEAYEKFQENPFVYQEDFMWMGGKAFAYYFPVLERYVLVTPVWSEAAGSEWCQVYGLGAAIQVQFAENCLPEVRLLVPRVLPLIAQVKESFDAFVASGHPYYSDPEMQQHVIREWNELEAHLQQFGET
;
A
#
# COMPACT_ATOMS: atom_id res chain seq x y z
N MET A 1 20.55 3.35 3.95
CA MET A 1 19.67 4.46 4.39
C MET A 1 19.45 5.41 3.23
N THR A 2 18.50 5.13 2.34
CA THR A 2 18.12 6.04 1.25
C THR A 2 17.16 7.09 1.82
N GLY A 3 17.73 8.23 2.24
CA GLY A 3 17.05 9.35 2.88
C GLY A 3 16.22 10.22 1.92
N GLN A 4 15.33 9.64 1.11
CA GLN A 4 14.29 10.47 0.49
C GLN A 4 13.27 10.86 1.57
N PRO A 5 12.96 12.15 1.75
CA PRO A 5 11.90 12.57 2.65
C PRO A 5 10.56 12.04 2.15
N PHE A 6 9.66 11.70 3.07
CA PHE A 6 8.26 11.46 2.70
C PHE A 6 7.71 12.71 2.02
N ARG A 7 6.82 12.51 1.05
CA ARG A 7 6.03 13.61 0.52
C ARG A 7 5.25 14.22 1.70
N GLU A 8 5.34 15.54 1.86
CA GLU A 8 4.73 16.23 3.00
C GLU A 8 3.23 15.92 3.07
N VAL A 9 2.78 15.50 4.26
CA VAL A 9 1.37 15.42 4.62
C VAL A 9 1.05 16.65 5.44
N VAL A 10 0.05 17.41 5.03
CA VAL A 10 -0.41 18.60 5.76
C VAL A 10 -1.50 18.15 6.74
N GLY A 11 -1.20 18.14 8.03
CA GLY A 11 -2.19 17.84 9.07
C GLY A 11 -1.58 17.33 10.37
N PRO A 12 -2.36 17.31 11.46
CA PRO A 12 -1.96 16.65 12.70
C PRO A 12 -1.88 15.13 12.51
N LEU A 13 -1.22 14.45 13.45
CA LEU A 13 -1.27 12.99 13.55
C LEU A 13 -2.74 12.52 13.69
N PRO A 14 -3.15 11.47 12.97
CA PRO A 14 -4.48 10.89 13.12
C PRO A 14 -4.67 10.37 14.55
N GLY A 15 -5.84 10.66 15.14
CA GLY A 15 -6.26 10.08 16.40
C GLY A 15 -6.95 8.73 16.23
N GLU A 16 -7.27 8.06 17.32
CA GLU A 16 -7.96 6.76 17.32
C GLU A 16 -9.25 6.76 16.50
N ARG A 17 -10.00 7.87 16.52
CA ARG A 17 -11.24 8.03 15.74
C ARG A 17 -11.04 8.22 14.24
N ASP A 18 -9.84 8.58 13.82
CA ASP A 18 -9.49 8.63 12.41
C ASP A 18 -9.17 7.23 11.86
N PHE A 19 -8.87 6.26 12.75
CA PHE A 19 -8.73 4.84 12.44
C PHE A 19 -10.07 4.10 12.54
N ASP A 20 -10.82 4.24 13.64
CA ASP A 20 -12.13 3.60 13.85
C ASP A 20 -13.23 4.67 14.02
N PRO A 21 -13.80 5.20 12.91
CA PRO A 21 -14.78 6.29 12.98
C PRO A 21 -16.14 5.84 13.50
N HIS A 22 -16.47 4.54 13.40
CA HIS A 22 -17.79 4.01 13.74
C HIS A 22 -17.84 3.27 15.07
N GLU A 23 -16.69 3.05 15.72
CA GLU A 23 -16.52 2.29 16.95
C GLU A 23 -16.93 0.82 16.83
N GLY A 24 -15.94 -0.06 16.99
CA GLY A 24 -16.16 -1.50 17.10
C GLY A 24 -15.57 -2.32 15.96
N ASP A 25 -14.82 -1.68 15.06
CA ASP A 25 -14.04 -2.39 14.05
C ASP A 25 -12.75 -2.93 14.70
N LEU A 26 -12.66 -4.26 14.82
CA LEU A 26 -11.52 -4.91 15.46
C LEU A 26 -10.24 -4.74 14.65
N ASP A 27 -10.33 -4.71 13.33
CA ASP A 27 -9.18 -4.57 12.43
C ASP A 27 -8.66 -3.13 12.47
N ALA A 28 -9.55 -2.14 12.49
CA ALA A 28 -9.19 -0.75 12.71
C ALA A 28 -8.52 -0.50 14.08
N GLN A 29 -8.97 -1.21 15.13
CA GLN A 29 -8.34 -1.14 16.46
C GLN A 29 -6.96 -1.80 16.50
N VAL A 30 -6.74 -2.86 15.72
CA VAL A 30 -5.39 -3.43 15.52
C VAL A 30 -4.51 -2.43 14.78
N ALA A 31 -5.00 -1.82 13.70
CA ALA A 31 -4.28 -0.80 12.96
C ALA A 31 -3.90 0.41 13.85
N TRP A 32 -4.80 0.86 14.73
CA TRP A 32 -4.50 1.90 15.73
C TRP A 32 -3.40 1.47 16.70
N ARG A 33 -3.43 0.24 17.22
CA ARG A 33 -2.38 -0.25 18.12
C ARG A 33 -1.01 -0.34 17.44
N ASN A 34 -1.00 -0.65 16.15
CA ASN A 34 0.23 -0.79 15.39
C ASN A 34 0.78 0.56 14.94
N PHE A 35 -0.05 1.45 14.40
CA PHE A 35 0.40 2.68 13.74
C PHE A 35 -0.01 3.98 14.45
N GLY A 36 -0.94 3.92 15.40
CA GLY A 36 -1.46 5.08 16.11
C GLY A 36 -0.37 5.92 16.78
N GLY A 37 -0.36 7.22 16.48
CA GLY A 37 0.60 8.17 17.04
C GLY A 37 2.02 8.10 16.45
N LEU A 38 2.30 7.19 15.51
CA LEU A 38 3.60 7.13 14.84
C LEU A 38 3.76 8.24 13.82
N THR A 39 4.95 8.80 13.72
CA THR A 39 5.34 9.61 12.56
C THR A 39 5.45 8.74 11.31
N LEU A 40 5.46 9.34 10.12
CA LEU A 40 5.65 8.59 8.87
C LEU A 40 6.98 7.80 8.84
N GLY A 41 8.02 8.32 9.49
CA GLY A 41 9.30 7.61 9.62
C GLY A 41 9.17 6.35 10.47
N GLU A 42 8.61 6.48 11.67
CA GLU A 42 8.39 5.36 12.58
C GLU A 42 7.41 4.33 12.00
N ALA A 43 6.34 4.79 11.36
CA ALA A 43 5.37 3.94 10.67
C ALA A 43 6.02 3.16 9.53
N TYR A 44 6.93 3.78 8.77
CA TYR A 44 7.66 3.09 7.71
C TYR A 44 8.63 2.06 8.24
N GLU A 45 9.40 2.39 9.27
CA GLU A 45 10.28 1.42 9.95
C GLU A 45 9.48 0.22 10.45
N LYS A 46 8.32 0.48 11.09
CA LYS A 46 7.41 -0.57 11.55
C LYS A 46 6.88 -1.42 10.39
N PHE A 47 6.40 -0.79 9.33
CA PHE A 47 5.88 -1.50 8.16
C PHE A 47 6.94 -2.42 7.54
N GLN A 48 8.20 -1.98 7.50
CA GLN A 48 9.31 -2.77 6.99
C GLN A 48 9.67 -4.00 7.84
N GLU A 49 9.27 -4.07 9.11
CA GLU A 49 9.51 -5.25 9.94
C GLU A 49 8.80 -6.49 9.38
N ASN A 50 7.56 -6.32 8.90
CA ASN A 50 6.79 -7.38 8.27
C ASN A 50 5.64 -6.82 7.39
N PRO A 51 5.93 -6.41 6.14
CA PRO A 51 4.94 -5.82 5.23
C PRO A 51 3.72 -6.72 5.02
N PHE A 52 3.92 -8.03 4.97
CA PHE A 52 2.85 -9.02 4.80
C PHE A 52 1.86 -9.03 5.98
N VAL A 53 2.35 -8.82 7.21
CA VAL A 53 1.49 -8.74 8.39
C VAL A 53 0.78 -7.39 8.47
N TYR A 54 1.48 -6.30 8.14
CA TYR A 54 0.96 -4.96 8.35
C TYR A 54 0.15 -4.40 7.18
N GLN A 55 0.12 -5.05 6.01
CA GLN A 55 -0.68 -4.58 4.89
C GLN A 55 -2.18 -4.51 5.20
N GLU A 56 -2.70 -5.43 6.02
CA GLU A 56 -4.12 -5.45 6.40
C GLU A 56 -4.48 -4.28 7.30
N ASP A 57 -3.53 -3.77 8.11
CA ASP A 57 -3.75 -2.56 8.89
C ASP A 57 -4.02 -1.35 7.97
N PHE A 58 -3.37 -1.28 6.80
CA PHE A 58 -3.65 -0.24 5.80
C PHE A 58 -4.96 -0.50 5.05
N MET A 59 -5.34 -1.76 4.87
CA MET A 59 -6.60 -2.15 4.26
C MET A 59 -7.80 -1.71 5.11
N TRP A 60 -7.71 -1.90 6.43
CA TRP A 60 -8.83 -1.72 7.36
C TRP A 60 -8.76 -0.45 8.22
N MET A 61 -7.66 0.29 8.21
CA MET A 61 -7.65 1.60 8.88
C MET A 61 -8.64 2.57 8.25
N GLY A 62 -9.23 3.45 9.06
CA GLY A 62 -10.12 4.49 8.59
C GLY A 62 -9.47 5.42 7.58
N GLY A 63 -10.27 5.92 6.63
CA GLY A 63 -9.77 6.67 5.46
C GLY A 63 -8.95 7.92 5.80
N LYS A 64 -9.20 8.57 6.95
CA LYS A 64 -8.39 9.70 7.42
C LYS A 64 -6.99 9.25 7.83
N ALA A 65 -6.90 8.19 8.62
CA ALA A 65 -5.62 7.58 8.98
C ALA A 65 -4.91 7.07 7.73
N PHE A 66 -5.62 6.40 6.83
CA PHE A 66 -5.06 5.95 5.55
C PHE A 66 -4.47 7.09 4.74
N ALA A 67 -5.20 8.20 4.57
CA ALA A 67 -4.70 9.35 3.82
C ALA A 67 -3.42 9.94 4.41
N TYR A 68 -3.31 9.93 5.74
CA TYR A 68 -2.08 10.33 6.44
C TYR A 68 -0.94 9.33 6.22
N TYR A 69 -1.16 8.03 6.43
CA TYR A 69 -0.12 7.00 6.38
C TYR A 69 0.19 6.47 4.98
N PHE A 70 -0.62 6.75 3.96
CA PHE A 70 -0.37 6.33 2.56
C PHE A 70 1.06 6.58 2.05
N PRO A 71 1.77 7.68 2.39
CA PRO A 71 3.16 7.87 2.01
C PRO A 71 4.10 6.72 2.44
N VAL A 72 3.75 5.94 3.47
CA VAL A 72 4.46 4.73 3.89
C VAL A 72 4.41 3.68 2.78
N LEU A 73 3.20 3.36 2.28
CA LEU A 73 3.01 2.42 1.17
C LEU A 73 3.61 2.95 -0.12
N GLU A 74 3.38 4.25 -0.43
CA GLU A 74 3.94 4.91 -1.61
C GLU A 74 5.46 4.74 -1.64
N ARG A 75 6.14 5.11 -0.54
CA ARG A 75 7.58 4.96 -0.45
C ARG A 75 8.00 3.50 -0.56
N TYR A 76 7.33 2.60 0.16
CA TYR A 76 7.67 1.18 0.17
C TYR A 76 7.64 0.61 -1.24
N VAL A 77 6.57 0.85 -2.01
CA VAL A 77 6.44 0.38 -3.39
C VAL A 77 7.49 1.03 -4.31
N LEU A 78 7.80 2.31 -4.13
CA LEU A 78 8.77 3.02 -4.96
C LEU A 78 10.20 2.49 -4.79
N VAL A 79 10.60 2.10 -3.58
CA VAL A 79 12.00 1.72 -3.27
C VAL A 79 12.21 0.22 -3.11
N THR A 80 11.13 -0.55 -2.95
CA THR A 80 11.20 -2.00 -2.82
C THR A 80 11.02 -2.62 -4.19
N PRO A 81 12.02 -3.37 -4.68
CA PRO A 81 11.84 -4.06 -5.94
C PRO A 81 10.76 -5.13 -5.77
N VAL A 82 9.94 -5.35 -6.81
CA VAL A 82 8.91 -6.41 -6.82
C VAL A 82 9.52 -7.77 -6.46
N TRP A 83 10.79 -7.98 -6.84
CA TRP A 83 11.61 -9.13 -6.50
C TRP A 83 13.10 -8.75 -6.33
N SER A 84 13.84 -9.44 -5.44
CA SER A 84 15.31 -9.29 -5.33
C SER A 84 15.98 -10.56 -4.83
N GLU A 85 16.89 -11.13 -5.64
CA GLU A 85 17.80 -12.22 -5.25
C GLU A 85 18.68 -11.82 -4.06
N ALA A 86 19.24 -10.61 -4.14
CA ALA A 86 20.17 -10.07 -3.15
C ALA A 86 19.49 -9.81 -1.80
N ALA A 87 18.17 -9.67 -1.78
CA ALA A 87 17.38 -9.51 -0.56
C ALA A 87 16.94 -10.85 0.06
N GLY A 88 17.20 -11.99 -0.62
CA GLY A 88 16.75 -13.31 -0.15
C GLY A 88 15.22 -13.45 -0.13
N SER A 89 14.50 -12.62 -0.90
CA SER A 89 13.04 -12.63 -0.92
C SER A 89 12.51 -13.83 -1.70
N GLU A 90 11.99 -14.82 -1.00
CA GLU A 90 11.31 -15.99 -1.57
C GLU A 90 9.91 -15.64 -2.15
N TRP A 91 9.37 -14.46 -1.79
CA TRP A 91 7.99 -14.02 -2.08
C TRP A 91 7.93 -12.62 -2.71
N CYS A 92 6.87 -12.36 -3.48
CA CYS A 92 6.59 -11.06 -4.07
C CYS A 92 6.33 -10.00 -2.99
N GLN A 93 7.13 -8.94 -2.94
CA GLN A 93 7.09 -7.93 -1.87
C GLN A 93 5.86 -7.02 -1.93
N VAL A 94 5.16 -6.99 -3.07
CA VAL A 94 3.99 -6.15 -3.32
C VAL A 94 2.67 -6.94 -3.36
N TYR A 95 2.73 -8.23 -2.99
CA TYR A 95 1.55 -9.08 -2.85
C TYR A 95 0.58 -8.51 -1.82
N GLY A 96 -0.72 -8.44 -2.13
CA GLY A 96 -1.77 -7.95 -1.23
C GLY A 96 -1.86 -6.43 -1.10
N LEU A 97 -0.79 -5.68 -1.43
CA LEU A 97 -0.80 -4.22 -1.34
C LEU A 97 -1.79 -3.58 -2.32
N GLY A 98 -1.95 -4.15 -3.52
CA GLY A 98 -2.93 -3.67 -4.50
C GLY A 98 -4.36 -3.73 -3.94
N ALA A 99 -4.73 -4.88 -3.36
CA ALA A 99 -6.02 -5.07 -2.70
C ALA A 99 -6.19 -4.15 -1.48
N ALA A 100 -5.15 -4.03 -0.63
CA ALA A 100 -5.19 -3.16 0.55
C ALA A 100 -5.45 -1.70 0.17
N ILE A 101 -4.79 -1.20 -0.88
CA ILE A 101 -5.03 0.15 -1.40
C ILE A 101 -6.44 0.26 -1.98
N GLN A 102 -6.90 -0.73 -2.77
CA GLN A 102 -8.21 -0.68 -3.44
C GLN A 102 -9.38 -0.54 -2.45
N VAL A 103 -9.35 -1.26 -1.32
CA VAL A 103 -10.41 -1.24 -0.29
C VAL A 103 -10.67 0.19 0.21
N GLN A 104 -9.62 1.00 0.32
CA GLN A 104 -9.72 2.39 0.78
C GLN A 104 -10.46 3.30 -0.22
N PHE A 105 -10.48 2.93 -1.50
CA PHE A 105 -11.22 3.64 -2.54
C PHE A 105 -12.66 3.13 -2.70
N ALA A 106 -13.31 2.61 -1.66
CA ALA A 106 -14.73 2.25 -1.70
C ALA A 106 -15.62 3.41 -2.22
N GLU A 107 -16.84 3.10 -2.67
CA GLU A 107 -17.77 4.06 -3.30
C GLU A 107 -17.96 5.35 -2.47
N ASN A 108 -18.02 5.21 -1.15
CA ASN A 108 -18.16 6.29 -0.17
C ASN A 108 -16.83 6.76 0.45
N CYS A 109 -15.69 6.51 -0.18
CA CYS A 109 -14.38 6.93 0.33
C CYS A 109 -14.30 8.44 0.56
N LEU A 110 -13.53 8.83 1.58
CA LEU A 110 -13.38 10.21 1.98
C LEU A 110 -12.66 11.05 0.89
N PRO A 111 -12.94 12.37 0.79
CA PRO A 111 -12.31 13.23 -0.21
C PRO A 111 -10.77 13.18 -0.17
N GLU A 112 -10.17 13.14 1.00
CA GLU A 112 -8.72 13.02 1.18
C GLU A 112 -8.14 11.73 0.61
N VAL A 113 -8.88 10.62 0.63
CA VAL A 113 -8.47 9.37 -0.01
C VAL A 113 -8.57 9.49 -1.52
N ARG A 114 -9.64 10.10 -2.05
CA ARG A 114 -9.80 10.36 -3.49
C ARG A 114 -8.66 11.23 -4.05
N LEU A 115 -8.13 12.17 -3.26
CA LEU A 115 -6.98 12.99 -3.65
C LEU A 115 -5.68 12.18 -3.85
N LEU A 116 -5.64 10.92 -3.40
CA LEU A 116 -4.49 10.03 -3.60
C LEU A 116 -4.48 9.33 -4.96
N VAL A 117 -5.58 9.32 -5.73
CA VAL A 117 -5.62 8.69 -7.07
C VAL A 117 -4.41 9.05 -7.95
N PRO A 118 -4.05 10.33 -8.17
CA PRO A 118 -2.88 10.67 -9.00
C PRO A 118 -1.54 10.23 -8.41
N ARG A 119 -1.50 9.83 -7.14
CA ARG A 119 -0.32 9.26 -6.48
C ARG A 119 -0.27 7.73 -6.59
N VAL A 120 -1.42 7.07 -6.63
CA VAL A 120 -1.51 5.61 -6.77
C VAL A 120 -1.22 5.17 -8.21
N LEU A 121 -1.71 5.90 -9.22
CA LEU A 121 -1.54 5.51 -10.63
C LEU A 121 -0.06 5.27 -11.05
N PRO A 122 0.90 6.14 -10.68
CA PRO A 122 2.32 5.87 -10.97
C PRO A 122 2.86 4.61 -10.27
N LEU A 123 2.37 4.28 -9.07
CA LEU A 123 2.78 3.07 -8.35
C LEU A 123 2.31 1.82 -9.09
N ILE A 124 1.07 1.83 -9.58
CA ILE A 124 0.52 0.75 -10.41
C ILE A 124 1.40 0.54 -11.63
N ALA A 125 1.72 1.62 -12.36
CA ALA A 125 2.58 1.55 -13.54
C ALA A 125 3.96 0.95 -13.19
N GLN A 126 4.61 1.43 -12.13
CA GLN A 126 5.90 0.91 -11.69
C GLN A 126 5.85 -0.57 -11.33
N VAL A 127 4.82 -1.03 -10.63
CA VAL A 127 4.68 -2.45 -10.27
C VAL A 127 4.52 -3.31 -11.52
N LYS A 128 3.66 -2.90 -12.46
CA LYS A 128 3.45 -3.61 -13.72
C LYS A 128 4.72 -3.66 -14.58
N GLU A 129 5.43 -2.55 -14.72
CA GLU A 129 6.72 -2.48 -15.44
C GLU A 129 7.77 -3.38 -14.78
N SER A 130 7.86 -3.36 -13.45
CA SER A 130 8.79 -4.21 -12.70
C SER A 130 8.46 -5.70 -12.86
N PHE A 131 7.16 -6.02 -12.93
CA PHE A 131 6.69 -7.38 -13.16
C PHE A 131 7.00 -7.86 -14.58
N ASP A 132 6.76 -7.03 -15.59
CA ASP A 132 7.10 -7.34 -16.99
C ASP A 132 8.61 -7.53 -17.19
N ALA A 133 9.42 -6.65 -16.59
CA ALA A 133 10.88 -6.78 -16.60
C ALA A 133 11.35 -8.07 -15.94
N PHE A 134 10.70 -8.47 -14.84
CA PHE A 134 10.96 -9.74 -14.18
C PHE A 134 10.62 -10.92 -15.09
N VAL A 135 9.42 -10.97 -15.68
CA VAL A 135 9.01 -12.05 -16.60
C VAL A 135 9.99 -12.17 -17.78
N ALA A 136 10.41 -11.03 -18.34
CA ALA A 136 11.36 -10.99 -19.45
C ALA A 136 12.76 -11.50 -19.06
N SER A 137 13.15 -11.41 -17.78
CA SER A 137 14.46 -11.88 -17.30
C SER A 137 14.61 -13.41 -17.34
N GLY A 138 13.51 -14.15 -17.37
CA GLY A 138 13.52 -15.62 -17.37
C GLY A 138 14.09 -16.23 -16.08
N HIS A 139 14.22 -15.45 -15.01
CA HIS A 139 14.74 -15.94 -13.73
C HIS A 139 13.83 -17.07 -13.19
N PRO A 140 14.38 -18.24 -12.80
CA PRO A 140 13.59 -19.33 -12.26
C PRO A 140 12.88 -18.84 -10.99
N TYR A 141 11.57 -19.01 -10.98
CA TYR A 141 10.74 -18.64 -9.85
C TYR A 141 10.95 -19.65 -8.72
N TYR A 142 11.07 -19.16 -7.48
CA TYR A 142 10.79 -19.95 -6.27
C TYR A 142 9.44 -19.58 -5.65
N SER A 143 8.61 -18.80 -6.33
CA SER A 143 7.23 -18.56 -5.93
C SER A 143 6.27 -19.33 -6.86
N ASP A 144 4.99 -19.25 -6.58
CA ASP A 144 3.93 -20.00 -7.26
C ASP A 144 3.43 -19.22 -8.50
N PRO A 145 3.33 -19.80 -9.72
CA PRO A 145 2.69 -19.13 -10.86
C PRO A 145 1.29 -18.58 -10.56
N GLU A 146 0.56 -19.19 -9.62
CA GLU A 146 -0.73 -18.65 -9.16
C GLU A 146 -0.56 -17.33 -8.41
N MET A 147 0.50 -17.19 -7.62
CA MET A 147 0.82 -15.95 -6.91
C MET A 147 1.19 -14.82 -7.87
N GLN A 148 1.95 -15.11 -8.93
CA GLN A 148 2.23 -14.14 -9.99
C GLN A 148 0.95 -13.60 -10.61
N GLN A 149 0.05 -14.50 -10.99
CA GLN A 149 -1.24 -14.16 -11.57
C GLN A 149 -2.12 -13.39 -10.57
N HIS A 150 -2.01 -13.72 -9.27
CA HIS A 150 -2.72 -13.01 -8.22
C HIS A 150 -2.27 -11.55 -8.13
N VAL A 151 -0.97 -11.30 -8.01
CA VAL A 151 -0.42 -9.94 -7.89
C VAL A 151 -0.83 -9.10 -9.09
N ILE A 152 -0.58 -9.58 -10.32
CA ILE A 152 -0.92 -8.78 -11.50
C ILE A 152 -2.43 -8.51 -11.60
N ARG A 153 -3.27 -9.46 -11.16
CA ARG A 153 -4.71 -9.28 -11.10
C ARG A 153 -5.08 -8.18 -10.10
N GLU A 154 -4.58 -8.23 -8.87
CA GLU A 154 -4.85 -7.21 -7.84
C GLU A 154 -4.52 -5.79 -8.33
N TRP A 155 -3.36 -5.62 -8.96
CA TRP A 155 -2.92 -4.32 -9.45
C TRP A 155 -3.71 -3.84 -10.69
N ASN A 156 -4.17 -4.76 -11.55
CA ASN A 156 -5.08 -4.43 -12.65
C ASN A 156 -6.50 -4.09 -12.17
N GLU A 157 -7.00 -4.79 -11.15
CA GLU A 157 -8.29 -4.50 -10.52
C GLU A 157 -8.26 -3.11 -9.87
N LEU A 158 -7.17 -2.79 -9.16
CA LEU A 158 -6.96 -1.46 -8.60
C LEU A 158 -6.94 -0.39 -9.70
N GLU A 159 -6.22 -0.61 -10.81
CA GLU A 159 -6.18 0.33 -11.94
C GLU A 159 -7.57 0.59 -12.52
N ALA A 160 -8.33 -0.48 -12.81
CA ALA A 160 -9.68 -0.39 -13.33
C ALA A 160 -10.63 0.31 -12.34
N HIS A 161 -10.49 0.01 -11.05
CA HIS A 161 -11.26 0.66 -9.98
C HIS A 161 -10.95 2.15 -9.89
N LEU A 162 -9.70 2.56 -10.10
CA LEU A 162 -9.33 3.98 -10.04
C LEU A 162 -9.82 4.80 -11.24
N GLN A 163 -10.08 4.17 -12.39
CA GLN A 163 -10.61 4.85 -13.58
C GLN A 163 -11.96 5.53 -13.33
N GLN A 164 -12.77 5.02 -12.40
CA GLN A 164 -14.05 5.65 -12.04
C GLN A 164 -13.90 7.03 -11.38
N PHE A 165 -12.69 7.37 -10.91
CA PHE A 165 -12.37 8.67 -10.32
C PHE A 165 -11.68 9.62 -11.32
N GLY A 166 -11.45 9.19 -12.57
CA GLY A 166 -10.68 9.91 -13.60
C GLY A 166 -11.46 10.92 -14.44
N GLU A 167 -12.73 11.21 -14.14
CA GLU A 167 -13.60 12.12 -14.91
C GLU A 167 -14.01 13.41 -14.16
N THR A 168 -13.06 14.15 -13.57
CA THR A 168 -13.30 15.54 -13.13
C THR A 168 -12.17 16.48 -13.48
#